data_AF-A0A1Y5GNL1-F1
#
_entry.id   AF-A0A1Y5GNL1-F1
#
_cell.length_a   1.000
_cell.length_b   1.000
_cell.length_c   1.000
_cell.angle_alpha   90.00
_cell.angle_beta   90.00
_cell.angle_gamma   90.00
#
_symmetry.space_group_name_H-M   'P 1'
#
loop_
_entity.id
_entity.type
_entity.pdbx_description
1 polymer ?
#
loop_
_entity_poly.entity_id
_entity_poly.type
_entity_poly.pdbx_seq_one_letter_code
_entity_poly.pdbx_strand_id
1 'polypeptide(L)'
;MAADPTRRPLYLHRLLLLIPLIGLSLSQTSFAETVVNIPRENGALHQEFKNLMHEQISQFENGIGRINLPGKSGNKDCTANFYTHEDSTFLSIDIRANDTYKEFYIDHPTQSFKPILFQKLILSDDGVEIKVVKRRFTFSIKSNGETLTIHTKSKSKKDKTPSCTFQLVDVKLFEGETE
;
A
#
# COMPACT_ATOMS: atom_id res chain seq x y z
N MET A 1 9.45 75.91 -36.48
CA MET A 1 9.22 75.86 -37.95
C MET A 1 10.59 75.60 -38.58
N ALA A 2 10.87 74.60 -39.41
CA ALA A 2 10.12 73.55 -40.10
C ALA A 2 11.08 72.34 -40.28
N ALA A 3 10.62 71.10 -40.05
CA ALA A 3 10.35 70.06 -41.05
C ALA A 3 11.58 69.26 -41.56
N ASP A 4 11.64 68.00 -41.11
CA ASP A 4 12.34 66.82 -41.67
C ASP A 4 11.72 66.45 -43.05
N PRO A 5 12.41 65.77 -44.01
CA PRO A 5 12.43 64.29 -44.02
C PRO A 5 13.63 63.56 -44.73
N THR A 6 13.91 62.32 -44.28
CA THR A 6 14.29 61.09 -45.07
C THR A 6 15.67 61.02 -45.77
N ARG A 7 16.45 59.91 -45.81
CA ARG A 7 16.22 58.45 -45.76
C ARG A 7 17.57 57.71 -45.46
N ARG A 8 17.45 56.53 -44.80
CA ARG A 8 18.47 55.48 -44.46
C ARG A 8 19.00 54.74 -45.73
N PRO A 9 19.88 53.68 -45.70
CA PRO A 9 20.39 52.87 -44.57
C PRO A 9 21.87 52.42 -44.67
N LEU A 10 22.42 51.72 -43.65
CA LEU A 10 23.10 50.41 -43.82
C LEU A 10 23.62 49.83 -42.48
N TYR A 11 23.04 48.68 -42.12
CA TYR A 11 23.62 47.49 -41.48
C TYR A 11 24.22 47.53 -40.05
N LEU A 12 23.35 47.15 -39.12
CA LEU A 12 23.60 46.35 -37.92
C LEU A 12 24.54 45.15 -38.20
N HIS A 13 25.50 44.90 -37.30
CA HIS A 13 25.88 43.54 -36.90
C HIS A 13 26.12 43.50 -35.38
N ARG A 14 25.06 43.11 -34.65
CA ARG A 14 25.15 42.64 -33.26
C ARG A 14 25.63 41.20 -33.30
N LEU A 15 26.82 40.92 -32.77
CA LEU A 15 27.25 39.56 -32.48
C LEU A 15 26.59 39.12 -31.16
N LEU A 16 25.50 38.37 -31.26
CA LEU A 16 24.87 37.70 -30.12
C LEU A 16 25.53 36.33 -29.95
N LEU A 17 26.36 36.20 -28.91
CA LEU A 17 26.89 34.93 -28.43
C LEU A 17 25.74 34.10 -27.85
N LEU A 18 25.28 33.11 -28.61
CA LEU A 18 24.37 32.06 -28.15
C LEU A 18 25.16 31.00 -27.39
N ILE A 19 25.06 31.00 -26.07
CA ILE A 19 25.48 29.90 -25.19
C ILE A 19 24.41 28.81 -25.30
N PRO A 20 24.74 27.56 -25.68
CA PRO A 20 23.78 26.48 -25.58
C PRO A 20 23.65 26.09 -24.11
N LEU A 21 22.50 26.42 -23.49
CA LEU A 21 22.07 25.75 -22.26
C LEU A 21 21.81 24.29 -22.61
N ILE A 22 22.74 23.42 -22.24
CA ILE A 22 22.51 21.98 -22.18
C ILE A 22 21.50 21.78 -21.06
N GLY A 23 20.23 21.64 -21.44
CA GLY A 23 19.17 21.22 -20.53
C GLY A 23 19.49 19.80 -20.05
N LEU A 24 19.91 19.66 -18.80
CA LEU A 24 19.82 18.40 -18.08
C LEU A 24 18.33 18.03 -18.02
N SER A 25 17.87 17.18 -18.94
CA SER A 25 16.62 16.46 -18.77
C SER A 25 16.82 15.49 -17.60
N LEU A 26 16.35 15.87 -16.41
CA LEU A 26 16.11 14.88 -15.36
C LEU A 26 15.09 13.89 -15.92
N SER A 27 15.54 12.67 -16.21
CA SER A 27 14.66 11.54 -16.45
C SER A 27 13.83 11.34 -15.19
N GLN A 28 12.58 11.81 -15.21
CA GLN A 28 11.58 11.37 -14.25
C GLN A 28 11.37 9.88 -14.50
N THR A 29 11.97 9.03 -13.67
CA THR A 29 11.60 7.61 -13.58
C THR A 29 10.14 7.57 -13.09
N SER A 30 9.20 7.49 -14.02
CA SER A 30 7.81 7.19 -13.67
C SER A 30 7.76 5.73 -13.22
N PHE A 31 7.65 5.51 -11.92
CA PHE A 31 7.32 4.19 -11.38
C PHE A 31 5.93 3.81 -11.88
N ALA A 32 5.82 2.72 -12.64
CA ALA A 32 4.57 2.29 -13.23
C ALA A 32 3.76 1.51 -12.20
N GLU A 33 2.79 2.17 -11.55
CA GLU A 33 1.84 1.50 -10.66
C GLU A 33 0.73 0.85 -11.49
N THR A 34 0.56 -0.47 -11.37
CA THR A 34 -0.58 -1.18 -11.96
C THR A 34 -1.63 -1.41 -10.90
N VAL A 35 -2.86 -0.94 -11.15
CA VAL A 35 -3.98 -1.06 -10.22
C VAL A 35 -5.04 -1.99 -10.80
N VAL A 36 -5.29 -3.10 -10.10
CA VAL A 36 -6.29 -4.10 -10.45
C VAL A 36 -7.43 -4.05 -9.43
N ASN A 37 -8.68 -4.08 -9.90
CA ASN A 37 -9.83 -4.18 -9.01
C ASN A 37 -10.03 -5.62 -8.58
N ILE A 38 -10.17 -5.86 -7.27
CA ILE A 38 -10.53 -7.18 -6.75
C ILE A 38 -12.08 -7.27 -6.80
N PRO A 39 -12.68 -8.38 -7.29
CA PRO A 39 -14.14 -8.53 -7.29
C PRO A 39 -14.72 -8.54 -5.86
N ARG A 40 -15.88 -7.90 -5.67
CA ARG A 40 -16.64 -7.95 -4.40
C ARG A 40 -17.45 -9.25 -4.32
N GLU A 41 -16.73 -10.35 -4.32
CA GLU A 41 -17.25 -11.73 -4.32
C GLU A 41 -16.59 -12.52 -3.20
N ASN A 42 -17.29 -13.54 -2.69
CA ASN A 42 -16.81 -14.36 -1.57
C ASN A 42 -15.47 -15.01 -1.90
N GLY A 43 -14.48 -14.82 -1.03
CA GLY A 43 -13.16 -15.44 -1.15
C GLY A 43 -12.21 -14.74 -2.12
N ALA A 44 -12.67 -13.76 -2.90
CA ALA A 44 -11.80 -13.07 -3.86
C ALA A 44 -10.66 -12.32 -3.14
N LEU A 45 -10.97 -11.63 -2.04
CA LEU A 45 -9.98 -10.90 -1.27
C LEU A 45 -9.13 -11.83 -0.39
N HIS A 46 -9.74 -12.91 0.12
CA HIS A 46 -9.02 -13.98 0.80
C HIS A 46 -7.94 -14.59 -0.11
N GLN A 47 -8.27 -14.89 -1.37
CA GLN A 47 -7.33 -15.47 -2.31
C GLN A 47 -6.16 -14.53 -2.62
N GLU A 48 -6.42 -13.23 -2.82
CA GLU A 48 -5.34 -12.26 -3.00
C GLU A 48 -4.43 -12.18 -1.76
N PHE A 49 -5.01 -12.26 -0.56
CA PHE A 49 -4.22 -12.34 0.66
C PHE A 49 -3.37 -13.61 0.72
N LYS A 50 -3.93 -14.77 0.34
CA LYS A 50 -3.16 -16.03 0.27
C LYS A 50 -2.02 -15.95 -0.72
N ASN A 51 -2.23 -15.28 -1.85
CA ASN A 51 -1.19 -15.04 -2.84
C ASN A 51 -0.09 -14.14 -2.28
N LEU A 52 -0.46 -13.06 -1.59
CA LEU A 52 0.47 -12.11 -0.96
C LEU A 52 1.35 -12.79 0.11
N MET A 53 0.78 -13.74 0.86
CA MET A 53 1.41 -14.46 1.97
C MET A 53 1.78 -15.90 1.61
N HIS A 54 1.94 -16.20 0.32
CA HIS A 54 2.09 -17.58 -0.18
C HIS A 54 3.26 -18.31 0.48
N GLU A 55 4.41 -17.64 0.64
CA GLU A 55 5.60 -18.23 1.25
C GLU A 55 5.38 -18.64 2.71
N GLN A 56 4.59 -17.89 3.47
CA GLN A 56 4.30 -18.22 4.87
C GLN A 56 3.17 -19.27 4.97
N ILE A 57 2.12 -19.14 4.16
CA ILE A 57 0.96 -20.04 4.21
C ILE A 57 1.30 -21.44 3.66
N SER A 58 2.18 -21.54 2.66
CA SER A 58 2.60 -22.83 2.10
C SER A 58 3.43 -23.68 3.06
N GLN A 59 3.90 -23.11 4.17
CA GLN A 59 4.56 -23.86 5.24
C GLN A 59 3.57 -24.58 6.15
N PHE A 60 2.27 -24.26 6.08
CA PHE A 60 1.23 -25.03 6.75
C PHE A 60 0.84 -26.26 5.93
N GLU A 61 0.61 -27.42 6.55
CA GLU A 61 0.34 -28.67 5.82
C GLU A 61 -0.96 -28.60 4.99
N ASN A 62 -1.96 -27.89 5.52
CA ASN A 62 -3.26 -27.70 4.89
C ASN A 62 -3.56 -26.23 4.55
N GLY A 63 -2.58 -25.33 4.71
CA GLY A 63 -2.77 -23.88 4.54
C GLY A 63 -3.56 -23.20 5.67
N ILE A 64 -3.80 -23.90 6.79
CA ILE A 64 -4.59 -23.42 7.94
C ILE A 64 -3.67 -23.25 9.15
N GLY A 65 -3.74 -22.07 9.77
CA GLY A 65 -2.96 -21.79 10.96
C GLY A 65 -2.89 -20.31 11.27
N ARG A 66 -2.04 -19.98 12.25
CA ARG A 66 -1.79 -18.61 12.68
C ARG A 66 -0.41 -18.16 12.26
N ILE A 67 -0.37 -17.02 11.57
CA ILE A 67 0.84 -16.27 11.24
C ILE A 67 0.95 -15.13 12.23
N ASN A 68 1.92 -15.21 13.14
CA ASN A 68 2.24 -14.13 14.08
C ASN A 68 3.39 -13.28 13.55
N LEU A 69 3.15 -11.98 13.51
CA LEU A 69 4.09 -11.00 13.01
C LEU A 69 4.42 -10.00 14.13
N PRO A 70 5.58 -10.17 14.79
CA PRO A 70 6.12 -9.14 15.67
C PRO A 70 6.73 -8.01 14.82
N GLY A 71 6.48 -6.77 15.19
CA GLY A 71 6.90 -5.61 14.41
C GLY A 71 6.86 -4.31 15.19
N LYS A 72 6.88 -3.20 14.45
CA LYS A 72 6.96 -1.85 15.01
C LYS A 72 5.93 -0.92 14.41
N SER A 73 5.41 -0.01 15.24
CA SER A 73 4.62 1.15 14.84
C SER A 73 5.32 2.41 15.34
N GLY A 74 6.14 3.03 14.48
CA GLY A 74 7.13 4.02 14.92
C GLY A 74 8.11 3.38 15.91
N ASN A 75 8.22 3.94 17.12
CA ASN A 75 9.10 3.41 18.18
C ASN A 75 8.42 2.37 19.09
N LYS A 76 7.19 1.95 18.78
CA LYS A 76 6.37 1.10 19.65
C LYS A 76 6.28 -0.32 19.10
N ASP A 77 6.20 -1.31 19.99
CA ASP A 77 5.94 -2.69 19.60
C ASP A 77 4.52 -2.83 19.03
N CYS A 78 4.42 -3.59 17.95
CA CYS A 78 3.16 -3.98 17.34
C CYS A 78 3.20 -5.48 17.05
N THR A 79 2.08 -6.16 17.27
CA THR A 79 1.91 -7.56 16.90
C THR A 79 0.69 -7.69 16.02
N ALA A 80 0.83 -8.34 14.87
CA ALA A 80 -0.32 -8.78 14.09
C ALA A 80 -0.42 -10.30 14.12
N ASN A 81 -1.65 -10.81 14.11
CA ASN A 81 -1.92 -12.21 13.86
C ASN A 81 -2.87 -12.31 12.67
N PHE A 82 -2.48 -13.12 11.69
CA PHE A 82 -3.40 -13.61 10.66
C PHE A 82 -3.77 -15.03 10.99
N TYR A 83 -5.06 -15.30 11.14
CA TYR A 83 -5.61 -16.64 11.29
C TYR A 83 -6.18 -17.02 9.93
N THR A 84 -5.48 -17.89 9.22
CA THR A 84 -5.86 -18.34 7.87
C THR A 84 -6.63 -19.63 7.97
N HIS A 85 -7.80 -19.64 7.32
CA HIS A 85 -8.65 -20.81 7.12
C HIS A 85 -8.73 -21.14 5.63
N GLU A 86 -9.50 -22.17 5.30
CA GLU A 86 -9.74 -22.57 3.91
C GLU A 86 -10.39 -21.45 3.07
N ASP A 87 -11.31 -20.70 3.68
CA ASP A 87 -12.22 -19.77 2.99
C ASP A 87 -12.23 -18.34 3.57
N SER A 88 -11.44 -18.11 4.62
CA SER A 88 -11.47 -16.86 5.38
C SER A 88 -10.13 -16.51 5.99
N THR A 89 -9.96 -15.23 6.31
CA THR A 89 -8.81 -14.78 7.09
C THR A 89 -9.22 -13.72 8.09
N PHE A 90 -8.96 -14.01 9.36
CA PHE A 90 -9.14 -13.07 10.45
C PHE A 90 -7.81 -12.39 10.78
N LEU A 91 -7.85 -11.08 11.00
CA LEU A 91 -6.70 -10.28 11.38
C LEU A 91 -6.95 -9.64 12.73
N SER A 92 -6.00 -9.80 13.66
CA SER A 92 -5.89 -8.98 14.87
C SER A 92 -4.57 -8.20 14.89
N ILE A 93 -4.61 -6.96 15.35
CA ILE A 93 -3.46 -6.06 15.48
C ILE A 93 -3.49 -5.44 16.87
N ASP A 94 -2.40 -5.58 17.62
CA ASP A 94 -2.19 -4.98 18.93
C ASP A 94 -0.97 -4.06 18.92
N ILE A 95 -1.13 -2.82 19.41
CA ILE A 95 -0.04 -1.89 19.69
C ILE A 95 -0.03 -1.57 21.18
N ARG A 96 0.94 -2.17 21.86
CA ARG A 96 1.06 -2.17 23.34
C ARG A 96 1.10 -0.79 23.97
N ALA A 97 1.75 0.18 23.34
CA ALA A 97 1.99 1.48 23.98
C ALA A 97 0.82 2.47 23.84
N ASN A 98 -0.37 2.03 23.41
CA ASN A 98 -1.52 2.90 23.20
C ASN A 98 -2.88 2.17 23.41
N ASP A 99 -2.88 0.94 23.93
CA ASP A 99 -4.04 0.04 24.01
C ASP A 99 -4.84 0.01 22.70
N THR A 100 -4.14 0.07 21.56
CA THR A 100 -4.78 0.09 20.25
C THR A 100 -4.87 -1.32 19.74
N TYR A 101 -6.03 -1.92 20.00
CA TYR A 101 -6.41 -3.21 19.47
C TYR A 101 -7.39 -3.02 18.31
N LYS A 102 -7.15 -3.73 17.21
CA LYS A 102 -8.09 -3.81 16.09
C LYS A 102 -8.17 -5.24 15.61
N GLU A 103 -9.39 -5.67 15.32
CA GLU A 103 -9.63 -6.97 14.74
C GLU A 103 -10.72 -6.90 13.67
N PHE A 104 -10.59 -7.69 12.62
CA PHE A 104 -11.58 -7.82 11.57
C PHE A 104 -11.23 -8.97 10.63
N TYR A 105 -12.26 -9.54 9.99
CA TYR A 105 -12.05 -10.37 8.81
C TYR A 105 -11.57 -9.53 7.62
N ILE A 106 -10.48 -9.99 7.02
CA ILE A 106 -10.04 -9.55 5.69
C ILE A 106 -11.16 -9.89 4.70
N ASP A 107 -11.59 -11.15 4.72
CA ASP A 107 -12.68 -11.70 3.93
C ASP A 107 -13.27 -12.93 4.67
N HIS A 108 -14.56 -13.19 4.48
CA HIS A 108 -15.29 -14.31 5.08
C HIS A 108 -16.54 -14.65 4.24
N PRO A 109 -16.89 -15.94 4.02
CA PRO A 109 -17.95 -16.35 3.09
C PRO A 109 -19.34 -15.77 3.35
N THR A 110 -19.63 -15.44 4.61
CA THR A 110 -20.91 -14.86 5.04
C THR A 110 -20.86 -13.35 5.24
N GLN A 111 -19.70 -12.71 5.01
CA GLN A 111 -19.56 -11.28 5.19
C GLN A 111 -20.32 -10.51 4.10
N SER A 112 -21.04 -9.47 4.51
CA SER A 112 -21.68 -8.59 3.55
C SER A 112 -20.66 -7.69 2.85
N PHE A 113 -20.76 -7.57 1.53
CA PHE A 113 -20.01 -6.58 0.73
C PHE A 113 -20.61 -5.17 0.75
N LYS A 114 -21.81 -4.98 1.31
CA LYS A 114 -22.48 -3.65 1.42
C LYS A 114 -21.59 -2.54 2.00
N PRO A 115 -20.75 -2.76 3.03
CA PRO A 115 -19.85 -1.74 3.55
C PRO A 115 -18.61 -1.52 2.68
N ILE A 116 -18.28 -2.39 1.71
CA ILE A 116 -17.08 -2.26 0.86
C ILE A 116 -17.36 -1.30 -0.29
N LEU A 117 -16.61 -0.20 -0.31
CA LEU A 117 -16.65 0.80 -1.37
C LEU A 117 -15.75 0.39 -2.54
N PHE A 118 -14.55 -0.09 -2.24
CA PHE A 118 -13.61 -0.63 -3.22
C PHE A 118 -12.56 -1.52 -2.55
N GLN A 119 -12.02 -2.44 -3.34
CA GLN A 119 -10.94 -3.35 -2.98
C GLN A 119 -10.03 -3.48 -4.21
N LYS A 120 -8.74 -3.30 -3.99
CA LYS A 120 -7.75 -3.16 -5.07
C LYS A 120 -6.50 -3.95 -4.73
N LEU A 121 -5.91 -4.54 -5.76
CA LEU A 121 -4.55 -5.04 -5.77
C LEU A 121 -3.71 -4.01 -6.52
N ILE A 122 -2.67 -3.50 -5.88
CA ILE A 122 -1.77 -2.50 -6.41
C ILE A 122 -0.41 -3.17 -6.57
N LEU A 123 0.12 -3.18 -7.78
CA LEU A 123 1.43 -3.73 -8.12
C LEU A 123 2.35 -2.56 -8.44
N SER A 124 3.46 -2.46 -7.73
CA SER A 124 4.46 -1.43 -7.91
C SER A 124 5.86 -2.00 -7.68
N ASP A 125 6.89 -1.24 -8.07
CA ASP A 125 8.28 -1.66 -7.91
C ASP A 125 8.69 -1.84 -6.44
N ASP A 126 7.95 -1.21 -5.51
CA ASP A 126 8.14 -1.33 -4.06
C ASP A 126 7.25 -2.39 -3.40
N GLY A 127 6.59 -3.24 -4.20
CA GLY A 127 5.86 -4.42 -3.75
C GLY A 127 4.40 -4.48 -4.19
N VAL A 128 3.66 -5.36 -3.52
CA VAL A 128 2.23 -5.62 -3.77
C VAL A 128 1.42 -5.12 -2.58
N GLU A 129 0.38 -4.32 -2.84
CA GLU A 129 -0.54 -3.81 -1.83
C GLU A 129 -1.98 -4.25 -2.10
N ILE A 130 -2.57 -4.92 -1.11
CA ILE A 130 -4.01 -5.12 -1.01
C ILE A 130 -4.58 -3.92 -0.27
N LYS A 131 -5.49 -3.19 -0.89
CA LYS A 131 -6.12 -1.99 -0.31
C LYS A 131 -7.63 -2.09 -0.34
N VAL A 132 -8.25 -1.97 0.83
CA VAL A 132 -9.70 -2.10 0.98
C VAL A 132 -10.26 -0.89 1.70
N VAL A 133 -11.23 -0.24 1.07
CA VAL A 133 -11.95 0.89 1.65
C VAL A 133 -13.36 0.47 1.96
N LYS A 134 -13.66 0.43 3.26
CA LYS A 134 -14.99 0.21 3.81
C LYS A 134 -15.61 1.57 4.18
N ARG A 135 -16.93 1.60 4.36
CA ARG A 135 -17.68 2.83 4.72
C ARG A 135 -17.15 3.50 5.98
N ARG A 136 -16.73 2.72 6.98
CA ARG A 136 -16.29 3.20 8.30
C ARG A 136 -14.78 3.26 8.48
N PHE A 137 -14.03 2.43 7.77
CA PHE A 137 -12.57 2.39 7.87
C PHE A 137 -11.93 1.89 6.57
N THR A 138 -10.63 2.06 6.46
CA THR A 138 -9.77 1.58 5.38
C THR A 138 -8.68 0.73 5.99
N PHE A 139 -8.26 -0.32 5.29
CA PHE A 139 -7.01 -0.99 5.60
C PHE A 139 -6.21 -1.24 4.32
N SER A 140 -4.90 -1.32 4.46
CA SER A 140 -4.03 -1.86 3.45
C SER A 140 -3.00 -2.81 4.05
N ILE A 141 -2.67 -3.84 3.29
CA ILE A 141 -1.63 -4.82 3.60
C ILE A 141 -0.67 -4.79 2.42
N LYS A 142 0.55 -4.33 2.64
CA LYS A 142 1.58 -4.19 1.62
C LYS A 142 2.74 -5.10 1.94
N SER A 143 3.22 -5.86 0.96
CA SER A 143 4.44 -6.68 1.09
C SER A 143 5.39 -6.38 -0.05
N ASN A 144 6.69 -6.36 0.24
CA ASN A 144 7.75 -6.32 -0.76
C ASN A 144 8.59 -7.61 -0.76
N GLY A 145 8.10 -8.68 -0.13
CA GLY A 145 8.80 -9.97 0.01
C GLY A 145 9.74 -10.04 1.22
N GLU A 146 10.27 -8.91 1.69
CA GLU A 146 11.11 -8.86 2.90
C GLU A 146 10.33 -8.36 4.12
N THR A 147 9.48 -7.37 3.89
CA THR A 147 8.68 -6.69 4.91
C THR A 147 7.21 -6.74 4.55
N LEU A 148 6.38 -6.70 5.59
CA LEU A 148 4.95 -6.51 5.46
C LEU A 148 4.53 -5.31 6.28
N THR A 149 3.68 -4.46 5.72
CA THR A 149 3.13 -3.29 6.39
C THR A 149 1.60 -3.36 6.40
N ILE A 150 1.01 -3.26 7.58
CA ILE A 150 -0.44 -3.15 7.75
C ILE A 150 -0.77 -1.73 8.19
N HIS A 151 -1.50 -1.02 7.36
CA HIS A 151 -2.05 0.27 7.71
C HIS A 151 -3.56 0.16 7.89
N THR A 152 -4.09 0.75 8.96
CA THR A 152 -5.54 0.94 9.11
C THR A 152 -5.87 2.40 9.39
N LYS A 153 -6.94 2.88 8.77
CA LYS A 153 -7.42 4.26 8.90
C LYS A 153 -8.93 4.26 9.17
N SER A 154 -9.33 4.68 10.36
CA SER A 154 -10.74 4.95 10.63
C SER A 154 -11.16 6.28 10.00
N LYS A 155 -12.44 6.42 9.66
CA LYS A 155 -13.02 7.73 9.28
C LYS A 155 -13.33 8.61 10.49
N SER A 156 -13.47 8.02 11.68
CA SER A 156 -13.62 8.77 12.93
C SER A 156 -12.28 9.42 13.31
N LYS A 157 -12.28 10.74 13.52
CA LYS A 157 -11.09 11.47 14.00
C LYS A 157 -10.65 11.03 15.41
N LYS A 158 -11.52 10.34 16.15
CA LYS A 158 -11.24 9.87 17.51
C LYS A 158 -10.47 8.54 17.53
N ASP A 159 -10.49 7.80 16.43
CA ASP A 159 -9.95 6.45 16.39
C ASP A 159 -8.51 6.49 15.88
N LYS A 160 -7.64 5.71 16.52
CA LYS A 160 -6.23 5.62 16.12
C LYS A 160 -6.10 4.96 14.74
N THR A 161 -5.11 5.41 13.98
CA THR A 161 -4.84 4.96 12.60
C THR A 161 -3.48 4.26 12.53
N PRO A 162 -3.37 3.06 13.14
CA PRO A 162 -2.09 2.41 13.25
C PRO A 162 -1.51 2.03 11.89
N SER A 163 -0.19 2.09 11.82
CA SER A 163 0.63 1.53 10.75
C SER A 163 1.72 0.69 11.41
N CYS A 164 1.73 -0.60 11.13
CA CYS A 164 2.72 -1.52 11.67
C CYS A 164 3.54 -2.12 10.54
N THR A 165 4.85 -2.13 10.69
CA THR A 165 5.78 -2.78 9.77
C THR A 165 6.43 -3.97 10.46
N PHE A 166 6.49 -5.08 9.73
CA PHE A 166 6.96 -6.39 10.18
C PHE A 166 8.08 -6.86 9.25
N GLN A 167 9.08 -7.53 9.80
CA GLN A 167 10.07 -8.26 9.02
C GLN A 167 9.53 -9.68 8.80
N LEU A 168 9.43 -10.14 7.56
CA LEU A 168 8.86 -11.46 7.27
C LEU A 168 9.77 -12.60 7.75
N VAL A 169 11.07 -12.33 7.92
CA VAL A 169 12.02 -13.28 8.52
C VAL A 169 11.77 -13.55 10.01
N ASP A 170 11.08 -12.63 10.72
CA ASP A 170 10.76 -12.75 12.14
C ASP A 170 9.39 -13.41 12.39
N VAL A 171 8.73 -13.88 11.34
CA VAL A 171 7.42 -14.51 11.41
C VAL A 171 7.44 -15.77 12.26
N LYS A 172 6.38 -15.98 13.02
CA LYS A 172 6.17 -17.24 13.75
C LYS A 172 4.90 -17.90 13.23
N LEU A 173 5.01 -19.16 12.87
CA LEU A 173 3.95 -19.96 12.28
C LEU A 173 3.45 -20.98 13.30
N PHE A 174 2.13 -21.08 13.42
CA PHE A 174 1.47 -22.00 14.35
C PHE A 174 0.42 -22.81 13.57
N GLU A 175 0.75 -24.06 13.25
CA GLU A 175 -0.11 -24.99 12.51
C GLU A 175 -1.44 -25.21 13.23
N GLY A 176 -2.56 -25.14 12.50
CA GLY A 176 -3.89 -25.48 13.02
C GLY A 176 -4.46 -24.53 14.08
N GLU A 177 -3.74 -23.49 14.50
CA GLU A 177 -4.29 -22.45 15.37
C GLU A 177 -5.21 -21.52 14.58
N THR A 178 -6.49 -21.50 14.93
CA THR A 178 -7.51 -20.68 14.27
C THR A 178 -8.23 -19.79 15.27
N GLU A 179 -8.96 -18.78 14.77
CA GLU A 179 -9.88 -17.96 15.58
C GLU A 179 -11.08 -18.79 16.07
#